data_AF-A0A7I8J2N0-F1
#
_entry.id   AF-A0A7I8J2N0-F1
#
_cell.length_a   1.000
_cell.length_b   1.000
_cell.length_c   1.000
_cell.angle_alpha   90.00
_cell.angle_beta   90.00
_cell.angle_gamma   90.00
#
_symmetry.space_group_name_H-M   'P 1'
#
loop_
_entity.id
_entity.type
_entity.pdbx_description
1 polymer ?
#
loop_
_entity_poly.entity_id
_entity_poly.type
_entity_poly.pdbx_seq_one_letter_code
_entity_poly.pdbx_strand_id
1 'polypeptide(L)'
;MYMLPSMIECLKFNGTKLYQWEKFVKLTLLGRGLLEHLIDDSIGMNDPNYRIWKSEEVFIHLWLLETMTVEMCDNFLYMATVKELWSEVHKNCPKQQNDWKIYGLNAKTMRAIQGEKTIMESSCELKAIWCKIDHYCPVKNLHSEERNYILK
;
A
#
# COMPACT_ATOMS: atom_id res chain seq x y z
N MET A 1 -12.99 -21.58 -5.92
CA MET A 1 -11.80 -20.87 -6.43
C MET A 1 -12.04 -19.39 -6.20
N TYR A 2 -11.50 -18.83 -5.12
CA TYR A 2 -11.84 -17.47 -4.68
C TYR A 2 -10.95 -16.45 -5.41
N MET A 3 -11.50 -15.68 -6.36
CA MET A 3 -10.79 -14.60 -7.05
C MET A 3 -10.25 -13.58 -6.04
N LEU A 4 -9.07 -13.00 -6.33
CA LEU A 4 -8.54 -11.87 -5.57
C LEU A 4 -9.48 -10.66 -5.74
N PRO A 5 -9.61 -9.78 -4.73
CA PRO A 5 -10.44 -8.59 -4.85
C PRO A 5 -10.02 -7.78 -6.08
N SER A 6 -11.00 -7.43 -6.93
CA SER A 6 -10.77 -6.47 -8.01
C SER A 6 -10.35 -5.15 -7.40
N MET A 7 -9.25 -4.58 -7.88
CA MET A 7 -8.84 -3.26 -7.45
C MET A 7 -9.84 -2.22 -7.98
N ILE A 8 -10.18 -1.24 -7.15
CA ILE A 8 -10.99 -0.09 -7.59
C ILE A 8 -10.16 0.68 -8.63
N GLU A 9 -10.75 1.05 -9.77
CA GLU A 9 -10.06 1.70 -10.90
C GLU A 9 -9.19 2.90 -10.48
N CYS A 10 -9.63 3.67 -9.48
CA CYS A 10 -8.89 4.83 -8.97
C CYS A 10 -7.62 4.49 -8.20
N LEU A 11 -7.42 3.22 -7.82
CA LEU A 11 -6.25 2.72 -7.09
C LEU A 11 -5.26 1.97 -8.00
N LYS A 12 -5.62 1.68 -9.26
CA LYS A 12 -4.71 1.03 -10.20
C LYS A 12 -3.38 1.77 -10.31
N PHE A 13 -2.32 1.00 -10.38
CA PHE A 13 -0.97 1.53 -10.45
C PHE A 13 -0.68 2.12 -11.83
N ASN A 14 -0.40 3.42 -11.85
CA ASN A 14 -0.08 4.20 -13.04
C ASN A 14 1.30 4.88 -12.93
N GLY A 15 2.22 4.30 -12.15
CA GLY A 15 3.54 4.85 -11.87
C GLY A 15 3.61 5.89 -10.75
N THR A 16 2.51 6.58 -10.40
CA THR A 16 2.53 7.65 -9.37
C THR A 16 1.95 7.23 -8.01
N LYS A 17 1.10 6.20 -7.98
CA LYS A 17 0.36 5.74 -6.79
C LYS A 17 1.03 4.58 -6.08
N LEU A 18 2.35 4.51 -6.09
CA LEU A 18 3.11 3.36 -5.59
C LEU A 18 2.76 3.02 -4.14
N TYR A 19 2.61 4.02 -3.26
CA TYR A 19 2.28 3.78 -1.85
C TYR A 19 0.91 3.12 -1.64
N GLN A 20 -0.14 3.67 -2.27
CA GLN A 20 -1.51 3.16 -2.13
C GLN A 20 -1.63 1.75 -2.72
N TRP A 21 -1.00 1.54 -3.88
CA TRP A 21 -0.97 0.26 -4.55
C TRP A 21 -0.21 -0.80 -3.73
N GLU A 22 1.00 -0.47 -3.26
CA GLU A 22 1.84 -1.33 -2.42
C GLU A 22 1.06 -1.80 -1.18
N LYS A 23 0.35 -0.88 -0.51
CA LYS A 23 -0.44 -1.18 0.68
C LYS A 23 -1.61 -2.11 0.38
N PHE A 24 -2.32 -1.88 -0.72
CA PHE A 24 -3.42 -2.74 -1.16
C PHE A 24 -2.93 -4.17 -1.47
N VAL A 25 -1.83 -4.28 -2.22
CA VAL A 25 -1.22 -5.57 -2.58
C VAL A 25 -0.81 -6.34 -1.32
N LYS A 26 -0.04 -5.70 -0.44
CA LYS A 26 0.44 -6.33 0.81
C LYS A 26 -0.70 -6.81 1.70
N LEU A 27 -1.73 -5.98 1.93
CA LEU A 27 -2.87 -6.36 2.77
C LEU A 27 -3.66 -7.53 2.17
N THR A 28 -3.84 -7.54 0.85
CA THR A 28 -4.59 -8.58 0.16
C THR A 28 -3.86 -9.93 0.23
N LEU A 29 -2.55 -9.94 -0.05
CA LEU A 29 -1.75 -11.17 -0.01
C LEU A 29 -1.52 -11.64 1.43
N LEU A 30 -1.29 -10.73 2.39
CA LEU A 30 -1.19 -11.08 3.81
C LEU A 30 -2.48 -11.74 4.31
N GLY A 31 -3.65 -11.20 3.96
CA GLY A 31 -4.95 -11.79 4.33
C GLY A 31 -5.19 -13.18 3.74
N ARG A 32 -4.37 -13.63 2.80
CA ARG A 32 -4.44 -14.94 2.14
C ARG A 32 -3.25 -15.85 2.43
N GLY A 33 -2.27 -15.39 3.21
CA GLY A 33 -1.04 -16.15 3.45
C GLY A 33 -0.12 -16.26 2.23
N LEU A 34 -0.24 -15.36 1.26
CA LEU A 34 0.52 -15.38 -0.01
C LEU A 34 1.62 -14.30 -0.06
N LEU A 35 1.95 -13.69 1.07
CA LEU A 35 2.88 -12.55 1.11
C LEU A 35 4.32 -12.95 0.75
N GLU A 36 4.70 -14.18 1.07
CA GLU A 36 6.00 -14.80 0.80
C GLU A 36 6.39 -14.76 -0.69
N HIS A 37 5.43 -14.89 -1.61
CA HIS A 37 5.68 -14.77 -3.05
C HIS A 37 6.27 -13.41 -3.50
N LEU A 38 6.10 -12.35 -2.71
CA LEU A 38 6.70 -11.04 -3.00
C LEU A 38 8.18 -10.93 -2.57
N ILE A 39 8.61 -11.77 -1.63
CA ILE A 39 9.86 -11.57 -0.86
C ILE A 39 10.81 -12.74 -1.05
N ASP A 40 10.29 -13.96 -0.95
CA ASP A 40 11.06 -15.18 -0.91
C ASP A 40 11.41 -15.68 -2.31
N ASP A 41 12.50 -16.43 -2.40
CA ASP A 41 12.85 -17.13 -3.64
C ASP A 41 11.94 -18.34 -3.85
N SER A 42 11.77 -18.74 -5.11
CA SER A 42 10.93 -19.88 -5.45
C SER A 42 11.35 -21.15 -4.73
N ILE A 43 10.39 -21.96 -4.30
CA ILE A 43 10.68 -23.29 -3.75
C ILE A 43 11.25 -24.23 -4.83
N GLY A 44 12.07 -25.19 -4.40
CA GLY A 44 12.71 -26.16 -5.29
C GLY A 44 11.70 -27.07 -6.00
N MET A 45 12.02 -27.51 -7.22
CA MET A 45 11.15 -28.42 -8.00
C MET A 45 10.87 -29.77 -7.32
N ASN A 46 11.73 -30.17 -6.38
CA ASN A 46 11.59 -31.41 -5.63
C ASN A 46 10.68 -31.26 -4.40
N ASP A 47 10.22 -30.04 -4.08
CA ASP A 47 9.32 -29.80 -2.98
C ASP A 47 7.92 -30.37 -3.30
N PRO A 48 7.30 -31.15 -2.40
CA PRO A 48 5.94 -31.65 -2.59
C PRO A 48 4.90 -30.56 -2.90
N ASN A 49 5.13 -29.33 -2.44
CA ASN A 49 4.25 -28.18 -2.63
C ASN A 49 4.59 -27.37 -3.89
N TYR A 50 5.62 -27.74 -4.68
CA TYR A 50 6.05 -26.99 -5.86
C TYR A 50 4.91 -26.67 -6.83
N ARG A 51 4.01 -27.64 -7.05
CA ARG A 51 2.87 -27.44 -7.95
C ARG A 51 1.87 -26.40 -7.42
N ILE A 52 1.61 -26.40 -6.11
CA ILE A 52 0.70 -25.44 -5.48
C ILE A 52 1.33 -24.05 -5.54
N TRP A 53 2.59 -23.94 -5.09
CA TRP A 53 3.35 -22.70 -5.13
C TRP A 53 3.40 -22.11 -6.54
N LYS A 54 3.69 -22.92 -7.55
CA LYS A 54 3.77 -22.44 -8.94
C LYS A 54 2.41 -21.95 -9.46
N SER A 55 1.32 -22.57 -9.03
CA SER A 55 -0.03 -22.12 -9.36
C SER A 55 -0.37 -20.78 -8.70
N GLU A 56 0.01 -20.61 -7.43
CA GLU A 56 -0.17 -19.36 -6.68
C GLU A 56 0.67 -18.24 -7.27
N GLU A 57 1.92 -18.52 -7.60
CA GLU A 57 2.86 -17.60 -8.26
C GLU A 57 2.26 -17.03 -9.56
N VAL A 58 1.76 -17.90 -10.46
CA VAL A 58 1.15 -17.47 -11.73
C VAL A 58 -0.12 -16.66 -11.48
N PHE A 59 -0.93 -17.06 -10.51
CA PHE A 59 -2.15 -16.35 -10.16
C PHE A 59 -1.87 -14.95 -9.61
N ILE A 60 -0.91 -14.82 -8.70
CA ILE A 60 -0.48 -13.52 -8.15
C ILE A 60 0.11 -12.66 -9.25
N HIS A 61 0.89 -13.23 -10.16
CA HIS A 61 1.45 -12.51 -11.30
C HIS A 61 0.35 -11.89 -12.17
N LEU A 62 -0.62 -12.69 -12.62
CA LEU A 62 -1.74 -12.21 -13.43
C LEU A 62 -2.56 -11.15 -12.69
N TRP A 63 -2.84 -11.37 -11.41
CA TRP A 63 -3.58 -10.39 -10.61
C TRP A 63 -2.81 -9.08 -10.43
N LEU A 64 -1.49 -9.12 -10.20
CA LEU A 64 -0.69 -7.90 -10.11
C LEU A 64 -0.78 -7.09 -11.41
N LEU A 65 -0.73 -7.74 -12.57
CA LEU A 65 -0.96 -7.06 -13.85
C LEU A 65 -2.37 -6.45 -13.94
N GLU A 66 -3.41 -7.13 -13.46
CA GLU A 66 -4.78 -6.57 -13.41
C GLU A 66 -4.89 -5.33 -12.50
N THR A 67 -4.03 -5.22 -11.47
CA THR A 67 -3.97 -4.05 -10.59
C THR A 67 -3.18 -2.87 -11.15
N MET A 68 -2.59 -3.02 -12.34
CA MET A 68 -1.82 -1.98 -13.03
C MET A 68 -2.61 -1.40 -14.21
N THR A 69 -2.23 -0.21 -14.68
CA THR A 69 -2.70 0.31 -15.97
C THR A 69 -2.01 -0.42 -17.11
N VAL A 70 -2.65 -0.50 -18.27
CA VAL A 70 -2.10 -1.18 -19.47
C VAL A 70 -0.69 -0.68 -19.82
N GLU A 71 -0.46 0.62 -19.71
CA GLU A 71 0.85 1.27 -19.95
C GLU A 71 1.94 0.76 -18.99
N MET A 72 1.57 0.43 -17.75
CA MET A 72 2.51 -0.12 -16.79
C MET A 72 2.72 -1.62 -17.02
N CYS A 73 1.66 -2.37 -17.34
CA CYS A 73 1.72 -3.82 -17.53
C CYS A 73 2.76 -4.23 -18.58
N ASP A 74 2.90 -3.50 -19.68
CA ASP A 74 3.81 -3.84 -20.78
C ASP A 74 5.27 -3.96 -20.31
N ASN A 75 5.67 -3.12 -19.34
CA ASN A 75 7.02 -3.15 -18.77
C ASN A 75 7.27 -4.36 -17.85
N PHE A 76 6.23 -5.05 -17.40
CA PHE A 76 6.32 -6.10 -16.37
C PHE A 76 5.79 -7.46 -16.83
N LEU A 77 5.06 -7.53 -17.95
CA LEU A 77 4.42 -8.73 -18.47
C LEU A 77 5.39 -9.90 -18.69
N TYR A 78 6.64 -9.59 -19.03
CA TYR A 78 7.66 -10.59 -19.39
C TYR A 78 8.53 -11.03 -18.21
N MET A 79 8.26 -10.54 -16.99
CA MET A 79 9.04 -10.91 -15.81
C MET A 79 8.77 -12.36 -15.42
N ALA A 80 9.81 -13.09 -15.01
CA ALA A 80 9.72 -14.53 -14.80
C ALA A 80 9.06 -14.90 -13.46
N THR A 81 9.15 -14.00 -12.47
CA THR A 81 8.66 -14.22 -11.10
C THR A 81 7.91 -13.01 -10.55
N VAL A 82 7.03 -13.25 -9.59
CA VAL A 82 6.31 -12.21 -8.85
C VAL A 82 7.28 -11.31 -8.10
N LYS A 83 8.32 -11.90 -7.50
CA LYS A 83 9.39 -11.18 -6.80
C LYS A 83 10.15 -10.21 -7.71
N GLU A 84 10.46 -10.63 -8.93
CA GLU A 84 11.14 -9.79 -9.92
C GLU A 84 10.28 -8.60 -10.35
N LEU A 85 9.01 -8.86 -10.71
CA LEU A 85 8.03 -7.81 -11.01
C LEU A 85 7.92 -6.83 -9.84
N TRP A 86 7.75 -7.33 -8.62
CA TRP A 86 7.62 -6.53 -7.42
C TRP A 86 8.84 -5.63 -7.17
N SER A 87 10.04 -6.21 -7.29
CA SER A 87 11.30 -5.50 -7.09
C SER A 87 11.53 -4.42 -8.14
N GLU A 88 11.22 -4.72 -9.40
CA GLU A 88 11.42 -3.79 -10.51
C GLU A 88 10.46 -2.60 -10.44
N VAL A 89 9.21 -2.81 -10.03
CA VAL A 89 8.27 -1.71 -9.71
C VAL A 89 8.84 -0.79 -8.63
N HIS A 90 9.39 -1.35 -7.55
CA HIS A 90 9.95 -0.56 -6.45
C HIS A 90 11.25 0.16 -6.80
N LYS A 91 11.99 -0.35 -7.78
CA LYS A 91 13.24 0.25 -8.27
C LYS A 91 12.99 1.39 -9.26
N ASN A 92 12.06 1.21 -10.19
CA ASN A 92 11.85 2.15 -11.30
C ASN A 92 10.83 3.24 -11.00
N CYS A 93 9.90 3.01 -10.07
CA CYS A 93 8.86 3.98 -9.76
C CYS A 93 9.17 4.72 -8.46
N PRO A 94 9.30 6.06 -8.50
CA PRO A 94 9.56 6.81 -7.28
C PRO A 94 8.36 6.73 -6.33
N LYS A 95 8.64 6.51 -5.04
CA LYS A 95 7.65 6.73 -3.99
C LYS A 95 7.40 8.24 -3.89
N GLN A 96 6.32 8.73 -4.51
CA GLN A 96 5.88 10.09 -4.24
C GLN A 96 5.54 10.22 -2.75
N GLN A 97 6.36 10.98 -2.03
CA GLN A 97 5.99 11.45 -0.70
C GLN A 97 4.76 12.34 -0.87
N ASN A 98 3.69 12.01 -0.15
CA ASN A 98 2.44 12.76 -0.21
C ASN A 98 2.55 14.06 0.62
N ASP A 99 3.69 14.76 0.58
CA ASP A 99 4.01 15.89 1.46
C ASP A 99 2.99 17.01 1.36
N TRP A 100 2.50 17.30 0.16
CA TRP A 100 1.42 18.27 -0.04
C TRP A 100 0.07 17.80 0.55
N LYS A 101 -0.20 16.49 0.56
CA LYS A 101 -1.41 15.94 1.20
C LYS A 101 -1.27 15.95 2.71
N ILE A 102 -0.09 15.66 3.24
CA ILE A 102 0.24 15.79 4.66
C ILE A 102 0.09 17.26 5.08
N TYR A 103 0.64 18.19 4.31
CA TYR A 103 0.48 19.63 4.54
C TYR A 103 -0.99 20.04 4.49
N GLY A 104 -1.75 19.58 3.49
CA GLY A 104 -3.18 19.85 3.36
C GLY A 104 -4.02 19.24 4.50
N LEU A 105 -3.63 18.08 5.01
CA LEU A 105 -4.25 17.45 6.18
C LEU A 105 -3.89 18.22 7.46
N ASN A 106 -2.64 18.62 7.65
CA ASN A 106 -2.21 19.46 8.76
C ASN A 106 -2.96 20.81 8.77
N ALA A 107 -3.13 21.44 7.59
CA ALA A 107 -3.93 22.66 7.45
C ALA A 107 -5.43 22.43 7.72
N LYS A 108 -5.95 21.21 7.53
CA LYS A 108 -7.32 20.83 7.94
C LYS A 108 -7.42 20.60 9.45
N THR A 109 -6.41 19.97 10.06
CA THR A 109 -6.28 19.82 11.52
C THR A 109 -6.33 21.18 12.22
N MET A 110 -5.55 22.15 11.73
CA MET A 110 -5.52 23.50 12.31
C MET A 110 -6.88 24.21 12.21
N ARG A 111 -7.61 24.02 11.10
CA ARG A 111 -8.97 24.58 10.94
C ARG A 111 -10.03 23.87 11.78
N ALA A 112 -9.90 22.55 11.99
CA ALA A 112 -10.81 21.79 12.85
C ALA A 112 -10.67 22.21 14.33
N ILE A 113 -9.48 22.67 14.74
CA ILE A 113 -9.21 23.19 16.09
C ILE A 113 -9.67 24.66 16.24
N GLN A 114 -9.77 25.42 15.14
CA GLN A 114 -10.12 26.85 15.13
C GLN A 114 -11.60 27.18 14.84
N GLY A 115 -12.48 26.19 14.63
CA GLY A 115 -13.91 26.41 14.35
C GLY A 115 -14.82 26.32 15.57
N GLU A 116 -16.02 26.93 15.51
CA GLU A 116 -17.11 26.82 16.50
C GLU A 116 -17.81 25.44 16.49
N LYS A 117 -17.05 24.35 16.50
CA LYS A 117 -17.60 22.99 16.54
C LYS A 117 -17.64 22.44 17.96
N THR A 118 -18.60 21.55 18.23
CA THR A 118 -18.65 20.89 19.55
C THR A 118 -17.44 19.96 19.73
N ILE A 119 -17.00 19.78 20.98
CA ILE A 119 -15.82 18.97 21.34
C ILE A 119 -15.88 17.55 20.72
N MET A 120 -17.08 16.98 20.62
CA MET A 120 -17.31 15.63 20.09
C MET A 120 -17.14 15.57 18.56
N GLU A 121 -17.63 16.58 17.83
CA GLU A 121 -17.50 16.68 16.37
C GLU A 121 -16.04 16.92 15.97
N SER A 122 -15.35 17.82 16.68
CA SER A 122 -13.92 18.09 16.47
C SER A 122 -13.05 16.84 16.76
N SER A 123 -13.37 16.07 17.80
CA SER A 123 -12.62 14.85 18.14
C SER A 123 -12.75 13.74 17.09
N CYS A 124 -13.97 13.52 16.57
CA CYS A 124 -14.20 12.55 15.49
C CYS A 124 -13.51 12.96 14.18
N GLU A 125 -13.58 14.25 13.82
CA GLU A 125 -12.92 14.78 12.62
C GLU A 125 -11.39 14.70 12.74
N LEU A 126 -10.84 15.07 13.89
CA LEU A 126 -9.41 14.94 14.17
C LEU A 126 -8.99 13.49 14.03
N LYS A 127 -9.66 12.54 14.69
CA LYS A 127 -9.31 11.11 14.60
C LYS A 127 -9.27 10.60 13.16
N ALA A 128 -10.23 11.01 12.33
CA ALA A 128 -10.23 10.67 10.90
C ALA A 128 -9.09 11.32 10.11
N ILE A 129 -8.68 12.55 10.46
CA ILE A 129 -7.53 13.23 9.85
C ILE A 129 -6.21 12.58 10.29
N TRP A 130 -6.06 12.24 11.57
CA TRP A 130 -4.90 11.53 12.12
C TRP A 130 -4.72 10.15 11.47
N CYS A 131 -5.78 9.37 11.30
CA CYS A 131 -5.71 8.11 10.55
C CYS A 131 -5.26 8.29 9.09
N LYS A 132 -5.62 9.42 8.46
CA LYS A 132 -5.15 9.76 7.10
C LYS A 132 -3.68 10.19 7.12
N ILE A 133 -3.23 10.96 8.11
CA ILE A 133 -1.82 11.34 8.27
C ILE A 133 -0.96 10.12 8.53
N ASP A 134 -1.35 9.22 9.45
CA ASP A 134 -0.67 7.94 9.70
C ASP A 134 -0.64 7.06 8.45
N HIS A 135 -1.68 7.15 7.61
CA HIS A 135 -1.69 6.50 6.32
C HIS A 135 -0.69 7.12 5.33
N TYR A 136 -0.42 8.43 5.35
CA TYR A 136 0.53 9.07 4.42
C TYR A 136 1.97 9.13 4.95
N CYS A 137 2.15 9.01 6.27
CA CYS A 137 3.43 8.98 6.96
C CYS A 137 3.48 7.76 7.90
N PRO A 138 3.75 6.54 7.40
CA PRO A 138 4.05 5.42 8.28
C PRO A 138 5.40 5.71 8.94
N VAL A 139 5.33 6.28 10.14
CA VAL A 139 6.42 6.77 11.00
C VAL A 139 7.78 6.12 10.67
N LYS A 140 8.62 6.86 9.93
CA LYS A 140 10.06 6.78 10.12
C LYS A 140 10.42 7.95 11.03
N ASN A 141 10.63 7.63 12.31
CA ASN A 141 11.33 8.45 13.31
C ASN A 141 11.06 9.96 13.26
N LEU A 142 9.83 10.38 13.58
CA LEU A 142 9.63 11.72 14.15
C LEU A 142 9.55 11.55 15.66
N HIS A 143 10.64 12.01 16.29
CA HIS A 143 10.91 12.18 17.72
C HIS A 143 9.80 11.77 18.70
N SER A 144 10.16 10.80 19.53
CA SER A 144 9.46 10.26 20.70
C SER A 144 9.13 11.27 21.81
N GLU A 145 9.20 12.58 21.57
CA GLU A 145 9.12 13.59 22.64
C GLU A 145 7.88 14.51 22.55
N GLU A 146 7.27 14.68 21.38
CA GLU A 146 6.13 15.61 21.24
C GLU A 146 4.76 15.00 21.57
N ARG A 147 4.67 13.66 21.68
CA ARG A 147 3.40 12.97 22.01
C ARG A 147 2.92 13.19 23.45
N ASN A 148 3.80 13.66 24.35
CA ASN A 148 3.49 13.84 25.78
C ASN A 148 2.93 15.22 26.14
N TYR A 149 2.85 16.17 25.20
CA TYR A 149 2.41 17.53 25.51
C TYR A 149 0.92 17.80 25.27
N ILE A 150 0.17 16.86 24.68
CA ILE A 150 -1.26 17.06 24.34
C ILE A 150 -2.21 16.29 25.29
N LEU A 151 -1.67 15.53 26.26
CA LEU A 151 -2.47 14.77 27.24
C LEU A 151 -2.25 15.21 28.70
N LYS A 152 -1.92 16.48 28.95
CA LYS A 152 -2.06 17.10 30.26
C LYS A 152 -2.99 18.30 30.19
#